data_AF-A3Y521-F1
#
_entry.id   AF-A3Y521-F1
#
_cell.length_a   1.000
_cell.length_b   1.000
_cell.length_c   1.000
_cell.angle_alpha   90.00
_cell.angle_beta   90.00
_cell.angle_gamma   90.00
#
_symmetry.space_group_name_H-M   'P 1'
#
loop_
_entity.id
_entity.type
_entity.pdbx_description
1 polymer ?
#
loop_
_entity_poly.entity_id
_entity_poly.type
_entity_poly.pdbx_seq_one_letter_code
_entity_poly.pdbx_strand_id
1 'polypeptide(L)'
;MGRVRAVYEQRDGGIELVLHEKALNLHKDLCDLIDNYPWQSEMELFEEHGVGGGFQFTLGDEDVYARYDFTPIDMDSVELDFYLVLKSGFLGFIGRKSLIKQYGIISVSEAKEKMKDLFDRPIESLYEKHKK
;
A
#
# COMPACT_ATOMS: atom_id res chain seq x y z
N MET A 1 -19.08 -1.92 1.40
CA MET A 1 -17.63 -1.83 1.68
C MET A 1 -16.93 -1.92 0.33
N GLY A 2 -16.04 -0.97 0.03
CA GLY A 2 -15.27 -0.98 -1.22
C GLY A 2 -14.31 -2.17 -1.26
N ARG A 3 -13.91 -2.60 -2.46
CA ARG A 3 -12.82 -3.58 -2.63
C ARG A 3 -11.49 -2.85 -2.55
N VAL A 4 -10.49 -3.47 -1.92
CA VAL A 4 -9.13 -2.92 -1.91
C VAL A 4 -8.48 -3.24 -3.26
N ARG A 5 -7.93 -2.24 -3.93
CA ARG A 5 -7.12 -2.39 -5.13
C ARG A 5 -5.65 -2.46 -4.74
N ALA A 6 -4.98 -3.53 -5.12
CA ALA A 6 -3.53 -3.65 -5.07
C ALA A 6 -2.95 -3.31 -6.45
N VAL A 7 -2.04 -2.35 -6.50
CA VAL A 7 -1.19 -2.05 -7.65
C VAL A 7 0.24 -2.35 -7.23
N TYR A 8 0.96 -3.17 -7.98
CA TYR A 8 2.31 -3.56 -7.63
C TYR A 8 3.15 -3.87 -8.86
N GLU A 9 4.45 -3.83 -8.68
CA GLU A 9 5.42 -4.09 -9.76
C GLU A 9 6.25 -5.31 -9.39
N GLN A 10 6.46 -6.21 -10.34
CA GLN A 10 7.41 -7.34 -10.22
C GLN A 10 7.97 -7.67 -11.59
N ARG A 11 9.12 -8.32 -11.65
CA ARG A 11 9.71 -8.80 -12.89
C ARG A 11 9.17 -10.18 -13.24
N ASP A 12 8.86 -10.39 -14.52
CA ASP A 12 8.42 -11.68 -15.06
C ASP A 12 9.46 -12.21 -16.06
N GLY A 13 10.53 -12.79 -15.52
CA GLY A 13 11.59 -13.42 -16.32
C GLY A 13 12.53 -12.47 -17.07
N GLY A 14 12.43 -11.16 -16.86
CA GLY A 14 13.29 -10.13 -17.44
C GLY A 14 13.78 -9.10 -16.41
N ILE A 15 14.42 -8.02 -16.88
CA ILE A 15 14.91 -6.94 -16.01
C ILE A 15 13.91 -5.79 -15.83
N GLU A 16 12.84 -5.78 -16.62
CA GLU A 16 11.82 -4.74 -16.60
C GLU A 16 10.76 -5.03 -15.55
N LEU A 17 10.40 -4.00 -14.77
CA LEU A 17 9.28 -4.07 -13.84
C LEU A 17 7.97 -4.10 -14.63
N VAL A 18 7.15 -5.12 -14.36
CA VAL A 18 5.81 -5.28 -14.93
C VAL A 18 4.79 -4.82 -13.90
N LEU A 19 3.91 -3.90 -14.31
CA LEU A 19 2.82 -3.42 -13.46
C LEU A 19 1.68 -4.43 -13.43
N HIS A 20 1.24 -4.77 -12.23
CA HIS A 20 0.11 -5.65 -11.96
C HIS A 20 -0.95 -4.90 -11.15
N GLU A 21 -2.22 -5.21 -11.44
CA GLU A 21 -3.36 -4.71 -10.69
C GLU A 21 -4.27 -5.87 -10.27
N LYS A 22 -4.69 -5.88 -9.00
CA LYS A 22 -5.57 -6.92 -8.46
C LYS A 22 -6.58 -6.32 -7.49
N ALA A 23 -7.84 -6.74 -7.62
CA ALA A 23 -8.87 -6.46 -6.63
C ALA A 23 -8.84 -7.51 -5.52
N LEU A 24 -8.79 -7.07 -4.27
CA LEU A 24 -8.72 -7.88 -3.07
C LEU A 24 -10.01 -7.70 -2.25
N ASN A 25 -10.60 -8.82 -1.81
CA ASN A 25 -11.86 -8.80 -1.07
C ASN A 25 -11.63 -8.97 0.44
N LEU A 26 -10.60 -9.70 0.82
CA LEU A 26 -10.28 -10.03 2.20
C LEU A 26 -8.84 -9.65 2.53
N HIS A 27 -8.58 -9.36 3.81
CA HIS A 27 -7.22 -9.12 4.31
C HIS A 27 -6.28 -10.31 4.01
N LYS A 28 -6.81 -11.54 4.04
CA LYS A 28 -6.05 -12.73 3.63
C LYS A 28 -5.55 -12.65 2.18
N ASP A 29 -6.33 -12.08 1.26
CA ASP A 29 -5.91 -11.94 -0.14
C ASP A 29 -4.69 -11.01 -0.27
N LEU A 30 -4.61 -9.97 0.57
CA LEU A 30 -3.45 -9.09 0.68
C LEU A 30 -2.26 -9.84 1.27
N CYS A 31 -2.45 -10.57 2.36
CA CYS A 31 -1.37 -11.36 2.96
C CYS A 31 -0.81 -12.38 1.96
N ASP A 32 -1.68 -13.13 1.30
CA ASP A 32 -1.32 -14.11 0.28
C ASP A 32 -0.57 -13.43 -0.89
N LEU A 33 -0.97 -12.23 -1.32
CA LEU A 33 -0.27 -11.51 -2.38
C LEU A 33 1.17 -11.15 -1.96
N ILE A 34 1.34 -10.64 -0.74
CA ILE A 34 2.67 -10.31 -0.19
C ILE A 34 3.51 -11.59 -0.02
N ASP A 35 2.92 -12.67 0.49
CA ASP A 35 3.63 -13.94 0.74
C ASP A 35 4.08 -14.64 -0.54
N ASN A 36 3.36 -14.46 -1.65
CA ASN A 36 3.71 -15.03 -2.95
C ASN A 36 4.56 -14.07 -3.81
N TYR A 37 4.89 -12.89 -3.32
CA TYR A 37 5.76 -11.97 -4.04
C TYR A 37 7.19 -12.54 -4.08
N PRO A 38 7.89 -12.43 -5.22
CA PRO A 38 9.22 -13.04 -5.38
C PRO A 38 10.32 -12.19 -4.73
N TRP A 39 10.25 -12.03 -3.39
CA TRP A 39 11.11 -11.15 -2.59
C TRP A 39 12.59 -11.31 -2.92
N GLN A 40 13.08 -12.55 -2.87
CA GLN A 40 14.50 -12.82 -3.03
C GLN A 40 15.03 -12.33 -4.38
N SER A 41 14.38 -12.72 -5.47
CA SER A 41 14.83 -12.30 -6.81
C SER A 41 14.65 -10.80 -7.04
N GLU A 42 13.61 -10.18 -6.49
CA GLU A 42 13.42 -8.73 -6.60
C GLU A 42 14.47 -7.95 -5.81
N MET A 43 14.91 -8.44 -4.65
CA MET A 43 16.01 -7.85 -3.88
C MET A 43 17.35 -7.99 -4.61
N GLU A 44 17.66 -9.17 -5.15
CA GLU A 44 18.87 -9.40 -5.94
C GLU A 44 18.93 -8.47 -7.16
N LEU A 45 17.81 -8.31 -7.89
CA LEU A 45 17.73 -7.44 -9.07
C LEU A 45 17.73 -5.95 -8.71
N PHE A 46 17.21 -5.58 -7.54
CA PHE A 46 17.33 -4.23 -7.01
C PHE A 46 18.80 -3.89 -6.70
N GLU A 47 19.55 -4.81 -6.07
CA GLU A 47 20.98 -4.60 -5.80
C GLU A 47 21.79 -4.45 -7.09
N GLU A 48 21.45 -5.20 -8.14
CA GLU A 48 22.15 -5.13 -9.44
C GLU A 48 21.81 -3.86 -10.23
N HIS A 49 20.55 -3.44 -10.25
CA HIS A 49 20.06 -2.40 -11.16
C HIS A 49 19.64 -1.08 -10.49
N GLY A 50 19.54 -1.05 -9.16
CA GLY A 50 19.14 0.12 -8.37
C GLY A 50 17.67 0.49 -8.46
N VAL A 51 16.83 -0.36 -9.07
CA VAL A 51 15.39 -0.11 -9.27
C VAL A 51 14.57 -1.29 -8.74
N GLY A 52 13.71 -1.01 -7.76
CA GLY A 52 12.85 -1.98 -7.09
C GLY A 52 11.38 -1.59 -7.24
N GLY A 53 10.50 -2.59 -7.13
CA GLY A 53 9.06 -2.38 -7.10
C GLY A 53 8.53 -2.07 -5.70
N GLY A 54 7.22 -1.90 -5.61
CA GLY A 54 6.49 -1.77 -4.35
C GLY A 54 5.03 -2.10 -4.53
N PHE A 55 4.25 -1.97 -3.46
CA PHE A 55 2.81 -2.16 -3.48
C PHE A 55 2.09 -0.89 -3.06
N GLN A 56 0.97 -0.63 -3.72
CA GLN A 56 -0.03 0.34 -3.31
C GLN A 56 -1.34 -0.39 -3.06
N PHE A 57 -1.79 -0.39 -1.81
CA PHE A 57 -3.08 -0.97 -1.41
C PHE A 57 -4.08 0.14 -1.14
N THR A 58 -5.06 0.30 -2.02
CA THR A 58 -6.01 1.43 -2.01
C THR A 58 -7.43 0.96 -1.75
N LEU A 59 -8.09 1.48 -0.72
CA LEU A 59 -9.54 1.44 -0.55
C LEU A 59 -10.13 2.78 -1.02
N GLY A 60 -11.07 2.74 -1.96
CA GLY A 60 -11.75 3.94 -2.46
C GLY A 60 -11.39 4.25 -3.92
N ASP A 61 -11.51 5.52 -4.31
CA ASP A 61 -11.30 6.02 -5.67
C ASP A 61 -10.31 7.20 -5.70
N GLU A 62 -10.22 7.92 -6.82
CA GLU A 62 -9.26 9.02 -6.99
C GLU A 62 -9.57 10.25 -6.10
N ASP A 63 -10.82 10.41 -5.68
CA ASP A 63 -11.29 11.56 -4.90
C ASP A 63 -11.33 11.26 -3.39
N VAL A 64 -11.74 10.04 -3.02
CA VAL A 64 -11.89 9.59 -1.64
C VAL A 64 -11.23 8.23 -1.47
N TYR A 65 -10.08 8.19 -0.80
CA TYR A 65 -9.33 6.96 -0.59
C TYR A 65 -8.58 6.89 0.73
N ALA A 66 -8.30 5.66 1.14
CA ALA A 66 -7.24 5.32 2.08
C ALA A 66 -6.26 4.37 1.38
N ARG A 67 -4.96 4.67 1.47
CA ARG A 67 -3.90 3.95 0.76
C ARG A 67 -2.73 3.65 1.70
N TYR A 68 -2.22 2.44 1.61
CA TYR A 68 -0.90 2.11 2.12
C TYR A 68 0.07 1.96 0.96
N ASP A 69 1.20 2.66 1.05
CA ASP A 69 2.36 2.46 0.18
C ASP A 69 3.33 1.59 0.96
N PHE A 70 3.65 0.44 0.40
CA PHE A 70 4.50 -0.59 0.98
C PHE A 70 5.71 -0.73 0.07
N THR A 71 6.87 -0.32 0.57
CA THR A 71 8.13 -0.37 -0.16
C THR A 71 9.03 -1.42 0.49
N PRO A 72 9.36 -2.51 -0.22
CA PRO A 72 10.36 -3.49 0.22
C PRO A 72 11.69 -2.82 0.59
N ILE A 73 12.27 -3.17 1.75
CA ILE A 73 13.61 -2.75 2.15
C ILE A 73 14.55 -3.95 2.22
N ASP A 74 14.07 -5.06 2.78
CA ASP A 74 14.72 -6.36 2.74
C ASP A 74 13.66 -7.48 2.77
N MET A 75 14.07 -8.72 3.07
CA MET A 75 13.20 -9.89 3.10
C MET A 75 12.11 -9.83 4.19
N ASP A 76 12.35 -9.13 5.29
CA ASP A 76 11.49 -9.11 6.48
C ASP A 76 11.06 -7.69 6.89
N SER A 77 11.59 -6.65 6.23
CA SER A 77 11.34 -5.25 6.55
C SER A 77 10.93 -4.40 5.35
N VAL A 78 10.12 -3.38 5.64
CA VAL A 78 9.45 -2.56 4.64
C VAL A 78 9.32 -1.15 5.18
N GLU A 79 9.44 -0.16 4.30
CA GLU A 79 8.96 1.18 4.59
C GLU A 79 7.45 1.23 4.31
N LEU A 80 6.68 1.68 5.31
CA LEU A 80 5.22 1.75 5.21
C LEU A 80 4.72 3.18 5.45
N ASP A 81 4.02 3.71 4.46
CA ASP A 81 3.35 4.99 4.54
C ASP A 81 1.83 4.83 4.36
N PHE A 82 1.07 5.64 5.08
CA PHE A 82 -0.38 5.70 4.97
C PHE A 82 -0.84 7.07 4.51
N TYR A 83 -1.68 7.07 3.48
CA TYR A 83 -2.28 8.25 2.90
C TYR A 83 -3.80 8.11 2.95
N LEU A 84 -4.49 9.18 3.34
CA LEU A 84 -5.95 9.20 3.30
C LEU A 84 -6.44 10.55 2.79
N VAL A 85 -7.41 10.52 1.89
CA VAL A 85 -8.17 11.69 1.43
C VAL A 85 -9.65 11.38 1.64
N LEU A 86 -10.30 12.13 2.53
CA LEU A 86 -11.74 12.03 2.82
C LEU A 86 -12.57 13.10 2.10
N LYS A 87 -11.93 14.21 1.74
CA LYS A 87 -12.54 15.28 0.95
C LYS A 87 -11.46 16.00 0.16
N SER A 88 -11.54 15.94 -1.17
CA SER A 88 -10.80 16.85 -2.06
C SER A 88 -11.34 18.27 -1.84
N GLY A 89 -10.47 19.21 -1.44
CA GLY A 89 -10.89 20.59 -1.12
C GLY A 89 -11.33 21.35 -2.37
N PHE A 90 -12.20 22.36 -2.23
CA PHE A 90 -12.51 23.29 -3.32
C PHE A 90 -11.29 24.22 -3.55
N LEU A 91 -10.87 24.40 -4.80
CA LEU A 91 -9.63 25.12 -5.18
C LEU A 91 -8.33 24.55 -4.54
N GLY A 92 -8.30 23.26 -4.18
CA GLY A 92 -7.07 22.54 -3.81
C GLY A 92 -6.63 22.64 -2.34
N PHE A 93 -7.17 23.57 -1.54
CA PHE A 93 -6.79 23.71 -0.12
C PHE A 93 -7.94 24.02 0.85
N ILE A 94 -9.04 24.65 0.41
CA ILE A 94 -10.13 24.99 1.33
C ILE A 94 -10.97 23.74 1.64
N GLY A 95 -10.91 23.31 2.90
CA GLY A 95 -11.72 22.20 3.41
C GLY A 95 -11.23 20.80 3.03
N ARG A 96 -9.98 20.67 2.53
CA ARG A 96 -9.35 19.37 2.28
C ARG A 96 -9.22 18.60 3.58
N LYS A 97 -9.77 17.38 3.62
CA LYS A 97 -9.58 16.45 4.73
C LYS A 97 -8.67 15.34 4.25
N SER A 98 -7.37 15.46 4.55
CA SER A 98 -6.39 14.42 4.24
C SER A 98 -5.45 14.19 5.40
N LEU A 99 -4.86 13.00 5.45
CA LEU A 99 -3.87 12.59 6.43
C LEU A 99 -2.72 11.88 5.72
N ILE A 100 -1.52 12.09 6.24
CA ILE A 100 -0.34 11.31 5.90
C ILE A 100 0.23 10.82 7.22
N LYS A 101 0.52 9.53 7.31
CA LYS A 101 1.19 8.93 8.45
C LYS A 101 2.31 8.04 7.96
N GLN A 102 3.54 8.41 8.29
CA GLN A 102 4.72 7.62 8.02
C GLN A 102 4.93 6.67 9.20
N TYR A 103 4.94 5.36 8.95
CA TYR A 103 5.34 4.39 9.97
C TYR A 103 6.84 4.12 9.93
N GLY A 104 7.52 4.52 8.85
CA GLY A 104 8.93 4.24 8.62
C GLY A 104 9.17 2.76 8.33
N ILE A 105 10.38 2.29 8.66
CA ILE A 105 10.77 0.88 8.46
C ILE A 105 10.18 0.02 9.58
N ILE A 106 9.34 -0.94 9.21
CA ILE A 106 8.70 -1.90 10.11
C ILE A 106 8.80 -3.31 9.53
N SER A 107 8.47 -4.32 10.33
CA SER A 107 8.44 -5.70 9.82
C SER A 107 7.28 -5.92 8.84
N VAL A 108 7.45 -6.84 7.88
CA VAL A 108 6.39 -7.29 6.96
C VAL A 108 5.14 -7.74 7.73
N SER A 109 5.32 -8.46 8.83
CA SER A 109 4.23 -8.93 9.69
C SER A 109 3.45 -7.76 10.32
N GLU A 110 4.16 -6.77 10.87
CA GLU A 110 3.52 -5.58 11.42
C GLU A 110 2.80 -4.77 10.32
N ALA A 111 3.38 -4.65 9.14
CA ALA A 111 2.75 -3.98 8.00
C ALA A 111 1.43 -4.66 7.62
N LYS A 112 1.41 -5.99 7.51
CA LYS A 112 0.19 -6.77 7.25
C LYS A 112 -0.89 -6.50 8.29
N GLU A 113 -0.55 -6.48 9.57
CA GLU A 113 -1.51 -6.18 10.65
C GLU A 113 -2.08 -4.76 10.55
N LYS A 114 -1.25 -3.76 10.25
CA LYS A 114 -1.72 -2.37 10.08
C LYS A 114 -2.65 -2.22 8.86
N MET A 115 -2.35 -2.90 7.76
CA MET A 115 -3.13 -2.83 6.52
C MET A 115 -4.49 -3.54 6.63
N LYS A 116 -4.71 -4.37 7.66
CA LYS A 116 -6.01 -5.00 7.94
C LYS A 116 -7.14 -3.99 8.06
N ASP A 117 -6.86 -2.80 8.57
CA ASP A 117 -7.85 -1.74 8.72
C ASP A 117 -8.53 -1.34 7.39
N LEU A 118 -7.87 -1.50 6.23
CA LEU A 118 -8.47 -1.26 4.92
C LEU A 118 -9.65 -2.20 4.62
N PHE A 119 -9.70 -3.37 5.26
CA PHE A 119 -10.75 -4.37 5.05
C PHE A 119 -11.82 -4.31 6.14
N ASP A 120 -11.46 -3.85 7.34
CA ASP A 120 -12.34 -3.89 8.51
C ASP A 120 -13.14 -2.59 8.72
N ARG A 121 -12.75 -1.47 8.08
CA ARG A 121 -13.28 -0.14 8.39
C ARG A 121 -13.61 0.68 7.13
N PRO A 122 -14.65 1.52 7.17
CA PRO A 122 -14.85 2.55 6.15
C PRO A 122 -13.81 3.68 6.28
N ILE A 123 -13.59 4.42 5.19
CA ILE A 123 -12.56 5.48 5.08
C ILE A 123 -12.76 6.57 6.15
N GLU A 124 -14.00 6.93 6.47
CA GLU A 124 -14.33 7.90 7.53
C GLU A 124 -13.77 7.46 8.89
N SER A 125 -13.92 6.17 9.21
CA SER A 125 -13.44 5.61 10.48
C SER A 125 -11.91 5.54 10.53
N LEU A 126 -11.26 5.31 9.38
CA LEU A 126 -9.81 5.40 9.26
C LEU A 126 -9.33 6.84 9.49
N TYR A 127 -10.01 7.83 8.91
CA TYR A 127 -9.67 9.23 9.14
C TYR A 127 -9.72 9.60 10.62
N GLU A 128 -10.81 9.25 11.33
CA GLU A 128 -10.91 9.54 12.76
C GLU A 128 -9.89 8.78 13.61
N LYS A 129 -9.51 7.55 13.21
CA LYS A 129 -8.45 6.77 13.87
C LYS A 129 -7.08 7.43 13.77
N HIS A 130 -6.75 8.00 12.60
CA HIS A 130 -5.40 8.51 12.29
C HIS A 130 -5.23 10.02 12.45
N LYS A 131 -6.31 10.77 12.68
CA LYS A 131 -6.29 12.23 12.85
C LYS A 131 -5.72 12.70 14.20
N LYS A 132 -5.72 11.83 15.22
CA LYS A 132 -5.17 12.13 16.56
C LYS A 132 -3.68 11.82 16.62
#